data_AF-A0A8T4PE83-F1
#
_entry.id   AF-A0A8T4PE83-F1
#
_cell.length_a   1.000
_cell.length_b   1.000
_cell.length_c   1.000
_cell.angle_alpha   90.00
_cell.angle_beta   90.00
_cell.angle_gamma   90.00
#
_symmetry.space_group_name_H-M   'P 1'
#
loop_
_entity.id
_entity.type
_entity.pdbx_description
1 polymer ?
#
loop_
_entity_poly.entity_id
_entity_poly.type
_entity_poly.pdbx_seq_one_letter_code
_entity_poly.pdbx_strand_id
1 'polypeptide(L)'
;MNSKAQTWYMDFAVALMLFMFTLAVYFSYTTNFQKQEKSSLEVMLKDAKSISSSLVLGGYPSEWTNITVMRIGIADEQKLNATKVKNFKGISYNRTRKLFATPYNYFVFFLNEKGEVLNVNTVCGVGNPIVETKYIGKSAYYYSDDDDDLLKDFMNQTFNADIYKDDMDSLMSNISKYQFLVMEHPNLPTSVYNTHKGKLEDYSHNGSLNFLMISGELVTAQDKELVGATFRKLSGQSSSQRTAIVNNTDIYLSLAVGQSMVFDQYYYVQNDTSASPPSVDFKIIATYNQTDDNAIARWGYGNGTVYFFSDFDVDFFSGDFIEVVEDVAKALISGTCTAVNETLANPKNLVKAERYLNYNSEIVRMVVYVWE
;
A
#
# COMPACT_ATOMS: atom_id res chain seq x y z
N MET A 1 -57.64 -72.01 18.56
CA MET A 1 -57.37 -71.18 17.37
C MET A 1 -56.56 -69.96 17.81
N ASN A 2 -55.39 -69.77 17.18
CA ASN A 2 -54.30 -68.89 17.61
C ASN A 2 -54.57 -67.40 17.30
N SER A 3 -55.41 -66.71 18.07
CA SER A 3 -55.61 -65.25 17.92
C SER A 3 -54.42 -64.42 18.41
N LYS A 4 -53.64 -64.92 19.38
CA LYS A 4 -52.49 -64.19 19.94
C LYS A 4 -51.33 -64.00 18.96
N ALA A 5 -51.13 -64.94 18.04
CA ALA A 5 -50.08 -64.85 17.03
C ALA A 5 -50.42 -63.78 15.98
N GLN A 6 -51.71 -63.59 15.65
CA GLN A 6 -52.15 -62.62 14.65
C GLN A 6 -51.94 -61.16 15.08
N THR A 7 -52.12 -60.85 16.37
CA THR A 7 -51.87 -59.50 16.90
C THR A 7 -50.40 -59.09 16.78
N TRP A 8 -49.47 -60.01 17.06
CA TRP A 8 -48.03 -59.74 16.97
C TRP A 8 -47.56 -59.40 15.55
N TYR A 9 -48.10 -60.08 14.53
CA TYR A 9 -47.76 -59.76 13.14
C TYR A 9 -48.29 -58.39 12.71
N MET A 10 -49.45 -57.99 13.20
CA MET A 10 -50.04 -56.70 12.89
C MET A 10 -49.23 -55.56 13.51
N ASP A 11 -48.83 -55.69 14.78
CA ASP A 11 -47.99 -54.70 15.47
C ASP A 11 -46.62 -54.57 14.79
N PHE A 12 -46.00 -55.69 14.39
CA PHE A 12 -44.75 -55.66 13.64
C PHE A 12 -44.90 -54.99 12.27
N ALA A 13 -45.98 -55.29 11.54
CA ALA A 13 -46.23 -54.68 10.23
C ALA A 13 -46.45 -53.16 10.34
N VAL A 14 -47.21 -52.70 11.35
CA VAL A 14 -47.43 -51.27 11.60
C VAL A 14 -46.12 -50.58 12.01
N ALA A 15 -45.34 -51.18 12.91
CA ALA A 15 -44.03 -50.65 13.33
C ALA A 15 -43.06 -50.56 12.14
N LEU A 16 -42.99 -51.58 11.29
CA LEU A 16 -42.18 -51.58 10.08
C LEU A 16 -42.63 -50.51 9.08
N MET A 17 -43.94 -50.33 8.91
CA MET A 17 -44.49 -49.27 8.04
C MET A 17 -44.13 -47.88 8.55
N LEU A 18 -44.28 -47.62 9.84
CA LEU A 18 -43.88 -46.35 10.46
C LEU A 18 -42.36 -46.11 10.36
N PHE A 19 -41.56 -47.16 10.53
CA PHE A 19 -40.12 -47.09 10.33
C PHE A 19 -39.76 -46.73 8.89
N MET A 20 -40.35 -47.43 7.90
CA MET A 20 -40.12 -47.15 6.48
C MET A 20 -40.59 -45.75 6.08
N PHE A 21 -41.71 -45.29 6.63
CA PHE A 21 -42.21 -43.93 6.42
C PHE A 21 -41.23 -42.89 6.98
N THR A 22 -40.76 -43.08 8.21
CA THR A 22 -39.78 -42.19 8.85
C THR A 22 -38.47 -42.15 8.06
N LEU A 23 -38.01 -43.31 7.58
CA LEU A 23 -36.82 -43.43 6.76
C LEU A 23 -36.99 -42.72 5.41
N ALA A 24 -38.14 -42.85 4.75
CA ALA A 24 -38.45 -42.13 3.52
C ALA A 24 -38.47 -40.60 3.73
N VAL A 25 -39.08 -40.13 4.81
CA VAL A 25 -39.07 -38.70 5.18
C VAL A 25 -37.64 -38.22 5.46
N TYR A 26 -36.85 -38.98 6.21
CA TYR A 26 -35.45 -38.66 6.51
C TYR A 26 -34.59 -38.56 5.24
N PHE A 27 -34.70 -39.53 4.33
CA PHE A 27 -33.94 -39.50 3.07
C PHE A 27 -34.43 -38.38 2.14
N SER A 28 -35.74 -38.13 2.07
CA SER A 28 -36.26 -37.00 1.29
C SER A 28 -35.80 -35.66 1.85
N TYR A 29 -35.74 -35.52 3.18
CA TYR A 29 -35.25 -34.32 3.84
C TYR A 29 -33.76 -34.12 3.57
N THR A 30 -32.93 -35.12 3.89
CA THR A 30 -31.46 -35.02 3.73
C THR A 30 -31.03 -34.79 2.27
N THR A 31 -31.68 -35.43 1.31
CA THR A 31 -31.37 -35.22 -0.12
C THR A 31 -31.76 -33.83 -0.63
N ASN A 32 -32.84 -33.24 -0.13
CA ASN A 32 -33.26 -31.89 -0.51
C ASN A 32 -32.32 -30.82 0.09
N PHE A 33 -31.88 -30.98 1.35
CA PHE A 33 -30.91 -30.07 1.98
C PHE A 33 -29.57 -30.08 1.26
N GLN A 34 -29.05 -31.27 0.93
CA GLN A 34 -27.79 -31.38 0.19
C GLN A 34 -27.86 -30.73 -1.21
N LYS A 35 -29.01 -30.80 -1.89
CA LYS A 35 -29.20 -30.15 -3.20
C LYS A 35 -29.20 -28.63 -3.09
N GLN A 36 -29.81 -28.07 -2.06
CA GLN A 36 -29.87 -26.61 -1.88
C GLN A 36 -28.51 -26.01 -1.55
N GLU A 37 -27.74 -26.64 -0.64
CA GLU A 37 -26.39 -26.19 -0.30
C GLU A 37 -25.42 -26.32 -1.49
N LYS A 38 -25.48 -27.45 -2.20
CA LYS A 38 -24.66 -27.65 -3.41
C LYS A 38 -24.99 -26.63 -4.50
N SER A 39 -26.27 -26.31 -4.67
CA SER A 39 -26.68 -25.28 -5.64
C SER A 39 -26.13 -23.90 -5.28
N SER A 40 -26.08 -23.51 -4.00
CA SER A 40 -25.53 -22.19 -3.64
C SER A 40 -24.02 -22.12 -3.86
N LEU A 41 -23.27 -23.15 -3.46
CA LEU A 41 -21.81 -23.21 -3.67
C LEU A 41 -21.43 -23.20 -5.16
N GLU A 42 -22.19 -23.90 -6.01
CA GLU A 42 -21.97 -23.89 -7.47
C GLU A 42 -22.21 -22.51 -8.07
N VAL A 43 -23.25 -21.79 -7.62
CA VAL A 43 -23.54 -20.43 -8.06
C VAL A 43 -22.45 -19.46 -7.59
N MET A 44 -22.03 -19.53 -6.33
CA MET A 44 -20.92 -18.73 -5.82
C MET A 44 -19.62 -19.00 -6.59
N LEU A 45 -19.31 -20.26 -6.90
CA LEU A 45 -18.12 -20.62 -7.67
C LEU A 45 -18.19 -20.06 -9.09
N LYS A 46 -19.37 -20.05 -9.70
CA LYS A 46 -19.60 -19.41 -11.00
C LYS A 46 -19.35 -17.90 -10.92
N ASP A 47 -19.78 -17.25 -9.86
CA ASP A 47 -19.52 -15.82 -9.61
C ASP A 47 -18.02 -15.55 -9.41
N ALA A 48 -17.32 -16.34 -8.60
CA ALA A 48 -15.87 -16.22 -8.41
C ALA A 48 -15.11 -16.38 -9.74
N LYS A 49 -15.55 -17.33 -10.59
CA LYS A 49 -15.02 -17.50 -11.95
C LYS A 49 -15.36 -16.32 -12.87
N SER A 50 -16.56 -15.75 -12.77
CA SER A 50 -16.98 -14.59 -13.55
C SER A 50 -16.15 -13.36 -13.18
N ILE A 51 -16.04 -13.05 -11.89
CA ILE A 51 -15.23 -11.94 -11.36
C ILE A 51 -13.78 -12.08 -11.81
N SER A 52 -13.16 -13.23 -11.53
CA SER A 52 -11.76 -13.47 -11.94
C SER A 52 -11.57 -13.38 -13.46
N SER A 53 -12.54 -13.82 -14.27
CA SER A 53 -12.45 -13.71 -15.73
C SER A 53 -12.63 -12.28 -16.24
N SER A 54 -13.40 -11.43 -15.54
CA SER A 54 -13.49 -10.00 -15.86
C SER A 54 -12.20 -9.27 -15.52
N LEU A 55 -11.56 -9.64 -14.39
CA LEU A 55 -10.35 -9.00 -13.89
C LEU A 55 -9.12 -9.26 -14.76
N VAL A 56 -9.00 -10.42 -15.41
CA VAL A 56 -7.90 -10.71 -16.36
C VAL A 56 -8.02 -9.96 -17.70
N LEU A 57 -9.06 -9.12 -17.87
CA LEU A 57 -9.26 -8.25 -19.04
C LEU A 57 -8.94 -6.80 -18.68
N GLY A 58 -8.87 -5.91 -19.68
CA GLY A 58 -8.55 -4.49 -19.48
C GLY A 58 -9.69 -3.62 -18.95
N GLY A 59 -10.90 -4.16 -18.87
CA GLY A 59 -12.11 -3.43 -18.45
C GLY A 59 -12.81 -2.69 -19.60
N TYR A 60 -13.74 -1.79 -19.27
CA TYR A 60 -14.37 -0.86 -20.22
C TYR A 60 -14.88 0.42 -19.51
N PRO A 61 -14.64 1.62 -20.06
CA PRO A 61 -13.76 1.94 -21.22
C PRO A 61 -12.31 1.48 -21.03
N SER A 62 -11.43 1.51 -22.05
CA SER A 62 -10.03 1.03 -21.89
C SER A 62 -9.27 1.81 -20.81
N GLU A 63 -9.48 3.13 -20.77
CA GLU A 63 -8.90 4.08 -19.80
C GLU A 63 -9.88 4.43 -18.66
N TRP A 64 -10.55 3.42 -18.12
CA TRP A 64 -11.52 3.65 -17.07
C TRP A 64 -10.87 4.14 -15.76
N THR A 65 -11.58 5.03 -15.07
CA THR A 65 -11.26 5.49 -13.71
C THR A 65 -12.28 4.95 -12.72
N ASN A 66 -12.05 5.14 -11.42
CA ASN A 66 -13.03 4.80 -10.39
C ASN A 66 -14.42 5.43 -10.63
N ILE A 67 -14.51 6.51 -11.42
CA ILE A 67 -15.76 7.20 -11.80
C ILE A 67 -16.34 6.64 -13.11
N THR A 68 -15.53 6.48 -14.16
CA THR A 68 -16.02 6.17 -15.53
C THR A 68 -16.22 4.69 -15.84
N VAL A 69 -15.80 3.81 -14.93
CA VAL A 69 -15.87 2.35 -15.12
C VAL A 69 -17.30 1.83 -15.31
N MET A 70 -17.47 1.07 -16.39
CA MET A 70 -18.68 0.30 -16.71
C MET A 70 -18.45 -1.20 -16.54
N ARG A 71 -17.24 -1.68 -16.81
CA ARG A 71 -16.82 -3.07 -16.56
C ARG A 71 -15.42 -3.07 -15.97
N ILE A 72 -15.28 -3.69 -14.81
CA ILE A 72 -13.99 -3.75 -14.10
C ILE A 72 -13.12 -4.80 -14.77
N GLY A 73 -11.91 -4.39 -15.15
CA GLY A 73 -10.83 -5.27 -15.58
C GLY A 73 -9.50 -4.58 -15.33
N ILE A 74 -8.52 -5.33 -14.85
CA ILE A 74 -7.29 -4.79 -14.27
C ILE A 74 -6.02 -5.23 -15.01
N ALA A 75 -6.15 -5.91 -16.15
CA ALA A 75 -5.01 -6.43 -16.89
C ALA A 75 -5.05 -6.00 -18.36
N ASP A 76 -3.92 -5.55 -18.88
CA ASP A 76 -3.75 -5.26 -20.31
C ASP A 76 -2.90 -6.36 -20.92
N GLU A 77 -3.44 -7.06 -21.93
CA GLU A 77 -2.75 -8.18 -22.59
C GLU A 77 -2.24 -9.24 -21.59
N GLN A 78 -3.06 -9.57 -20.58
CA GLN A 78 -2.72 -10.51 -19.48
C GLN A 78 -1.60 -10.03 -18.53
N LYS A 79 -1.14 -8.79 -18.67
CA LYS A 79 -0.25 -8.13 -17.73
C LYS A 79 -1.08 -7.31 -16.75
N LEU A 80 -0.88 -7.54 -15.45
CA LEU A 80 -1.51 -6.78 -14.39
C LEU A 80 -1.14 -5.29 -14.51
N ASN A 81 -2.14 -4.42 -14.60
CA ASN A 81 -1.98 -2.97 -14.66
C ASN A 81 -2.20 -2.36 -13.27
N ALA A 82 -1.12 -1.87 -12.66
CA ALA A 82 -1.14 -1.36 -11.30
C ALA A 82 -2.03 -0.11 -11.11
N THR A 83 -2.14 0.74 -12.12
CA THR A 83 -3.04 1.91 -12.12
C THR A 83 -4.50 1.47 -12.08
N LYS A 84 -4.87 0.44 -12.85
CA LYS A 84 -6.24 -0.12 -12.82
C LYS A 84 -6.56 -0.80 -11.48
N VAL A 85 -5.57 -1.41 -10.82
CA VAL A 85 -5.75 -1.93 -9.45
C VAL A 85 -5.98 -0.80 -8.44
N LYS A 86 -5.20 0.29 -8.50
CA LYS A 86 -5.42 1.51 -7.67
C LYS A 86 -6.82 2.09 -7.93
N ASN A 87 -7.23 2.21 -9.20
CA ASN A 87 -8.57 2.66 -9.57
C ASN A 87 -9.66 1.70 -9.06
N PHE A 88 -9.46 0.39 -9.11
CA PHE A 88 -10.41 -0.61 -8.59
C PHE A 88 -10.61 -0.44 -7.08
N LYS A 89 -9.53 -0.24 -6.32
CA LYS A 89 -9.58 0.04 -4.88
C LYS A 89 -10.37 1.32 -4.57
N GLY A 90 -10.28 2.32 -5.45
CA GLY A 90 -11.00 3.60 -5.33
C GLY A 90 -12.51 3.54 -5.64
N ILE A 91 -13.06 2.41 -6.10
CA ILE A 91 -14.51 2.26 -6.30
C ILE A 91 -15.15 1.76 -5.00
N SER A 92 -16.28 2.36 -4.60
CA SER A 92 -17.01 1.89 -3.42
C SER A 92 -17.45 0.42 -3.57
N TYR A 93 -17.30 -0.36 -2.50
CA TYR A 93 -17.58 -1.80 -2.51
C TYR A 93 -19.00 -2.16 -2.98
N ASN A 94 -20.00 -1.36 -2.60
CA ASN A 94 -21.38 -1.57 -3.08
C ASN A 94 -21.52 -1.38 -4.59
N ARG A 95 -20.75 -0.46 -5.18
CA ARG A 95 -20.75 -0.23 -6.62
C ARG A 95 -20.01 -1.35 -7.34
N THR A 96 -18.87 -1.81 -6.82
CA THR A 96 -18.14 -2.92 -7.44
C THR A 96 -18.96 -4.21 -7.46
N ARG A 97 -19.70 -4.52 -6.38
CA ARG A 97 -20.64 -5.66 -6.36
C ARG A 97 -21.69 -5.58 -7.47
N LYS A 98 -22.24 -4.38 -7.73
CA LYS A 98 -23.17 -4.15 -8.84
C LYS A 98 -22.50 -4.32 -10.20
N LEU A 99 -21.27 -3.81 -10.36
CA LEU A 99 -20.50 -3.94 -11.61
C LEU A 99 -20.14 -5.39 -11.94
N PHE A 100 -19.88 -6.22 -10.92
CA PHE A 100 -19.70 -7.67 -11.08
C PHE A 100 -21.01 -8.45 -11.14
N ALA A 101 -22.15 -7.78 -10.91
CA ALA A 101 -23.48 -8.40 -10.81
C ALA A 101 -23.54 -9.57 -9.80
N THR A 102 -22.80 -9.49 -8.69
CA THR A 102 -22.75 -10.55 -7.69
C THR A 102 -23.57 -10.21 -6.43
N PRO A 103 -24.48 -11.10 -5.97
CA PRO A 103 -25.18 -10.94 -4.71
C PRO A 103 -24.32 -11.35 -3.50
N TYR A 104 -23.13 -11.88 -3.73
CA TYR A 104 -22.23 -12.35 -2.68
C TYR A 104 -21.21 -11.28 -2.29
N ASN A 105 -20.57 -11.52 -1.15
CA ASN A 105 -19.37 -10.80 -0.77
C ASN A 105 -18.15 -11.33 -1.52
N TYR A 106 -17.15 -10.49 -1.73
CA TYR A 106 -15.93 -10.92 -2.39
C TYR A 106 -14.69 -10.17 -1.91
N PHE A 107 -13.53 -10.78 -2.11
CA PHE A 107 -12.22 -10.17 -1.87
C PHE A 107 -11.20 -10.67 -2.90
N VAL A 108 -10.40 -9.76 -3.43
CA VAL A 108 -9.39 -10.02 -4.46
C VAL A 108 -8.03 -9.59 -3.95
N PHE A 109 -7.02 -10.42 -4.12
CA PHE A 109 -5.63 -10.10 -3.81
C PHE A 109 -4.69 -10.88 -4.74
N PHE A 110 -3.41 -10.56 -4.68
CA PHE A 110 -2.39 -11.15 -5.52
C PHE A 110 -1.34 -11.81 -4.66
N LEU A 111 -0.81 -12.93 -5.12
CA LEU A 111 0.26 -13.67 -4.46
C LEU A 111 1.46 -13.74 -5.41
N ASN A 112 2.67 -13.56 -4.87
CA ASN A 112 3.91 -13.85 -5.60
C ASN A 112 4.15 -15.37 -5.67
N GLU A 113 5.26 -15.78 -6.31
CA GLU A 113 5.63 -17.22 -6.43
C GLU A 113 5.86 -17.90 -5.07
N LYS A 114 6.21 -17.13 -4.03
CA LYS A 114 6.39 -17.62 -2.65
C LYS A 114 5.07 -17.75 -1.89
N GLY A 115 3.96 -17.30 -2.46
CA GLY A 115 2.64 -17.29 -1.81
C GLY A 115 2.42 -16.13 -0.84
N GLU A 116 3.27 -15.11 -0.87
CA GLU A 116 3.13 -13.90 -0.06
C GLU A 116 2.19 -12.91 -0.76
N VAL A 117 1.39 -12.17 0.02
CA VAL A 117 0.48 -11.17 -0.55
C VAL A 117 1.29 -10.06 -1.18
N LEU A 118 1.09 -9.87 -2.48
CA LEU A 118 1.81 -8.91 -3.30
C LEU A 118 1.18 -7.53 -3.15
N ASN A 119 2.03 -6.54 -2.88
CA ASN A 119 1.68 -5.15 -2.99
C ASN A 119 1.65 -4.72 -4.48
N VAL A 120 0.48 -4.33 -4.97
CA VAL A 120 0.32 -3.79 -6.34
C VAL A 120 -0.02 -2.31 -6.24
N ASN A 121 1.00 -1.45 -6.34
CA ASN A 121 0.86 0.00 -6.23
C ASN A 121 0.09 0.44 -4.96
N THR A 122 0.59 0.00 -3.81
CA THR A 122 0.02 0.15 -2.45
C THR A 122 -1.30 -0.55 -2.17
N VAL A 123 -1.75 -1.39 -3.10
CA VAL A 123 -2.98 -2.17 -2.93
C VAL A 123 -2.62 -3.62 -2.62
N CYS A 124 -2.93 -4.02 -1.38
CA CYS A 124 -2.80 -5.41 -0.93
C CYS A 124 -4.00 -6.28 -1.29
N GLY A 125 -5.16 -5.65 -1.51
CA GLY A 125 -6.38 -6.33 -1.91
C GLY A 125 -7.56 -5.37 -2.07
N VAL A 126 -8.57 -5.83 -2.79
CA VAL A 126 -9.79 -5.06 -3.12
C VAL A 126 -11.03 -5.93 -2.92
N GLY A 127 -12.03 -5.41 -2.22
CA GLY A 127 -13.28 -6.12 -1.97
C GLY A 127 -13.91 -5.69 -0.66
N ASN A 128 -14.49 -6.64 0.07
CA ASN A 128 -15.19 -6.40 1.32
C ASN A 128 -14.25 -5.75 2.35
N PRO A 129 -14.63 -4.61 2.97
CA PRO A 129 -13.79 -3.90 3.92
C PRO A 129 -13.54 -4.65 5.24
N ILE A 130 -14.32 -5.69 5.56
CA ILE A 130 -14.12 -6.52 6.76
C ILE A 130 -12.81 -7.33 6.65
N VAL A 131 -12.38 -7.65 5.42
CA VAL A 131 -11.11 -8.32 5.19
C VAL A 131 -10.00 -7.26 5.21
N GLU A 132 -9.35 -7.14 6.35
CA GLU A 132 -8.26 -6.19 6.54
C GLU A 132 -6.97 -6.75 5.93
N THR A 133 -6.43 -6.06 4.94
CA THR A 133 -5.05 -6.26 4.49
C THR A 133 -4.27 -5.01 4.81
N LYS A 134 -3.31 -5.12 5.73
CA LYS A 134 -2.43 -4.02 6.08
C LYS A 134 -1.20 -4.07 5.19
N TYR A 135 -0.82 -2.89 4.75
CA TYR A 135 0.46 -2.64 4.17
C TYR A 135 1.47 -2.46 5.30
N ILE A 136 2.45 -3.36 5.42
CA ILE A 136 3.50 -3.31 6.44
C ILE A 136 4.81 -2.95 5.74
N GLY A 137 5.12 -1.66 5.75
CA GLY A 137 6.49 -1.16 5.63
C GLY A 137 6.91 -0.64 6.99
N LYS A 138 7.97 -1.21 7.58
CA LYS A 138 8.50 -0.64 8.83
C LYS A 138 9.06 0.73 8.51
N SER A 139 8.49 1.73 9.14
CA SER A 139 8.83 3.13 8.90
C SER A 139 9.32 3.76 10.20
N ALA A 140 10.21 4.73 10.08
CA ALA A 140 10.62 5.56 11.19
C ALA A 140 10.50 7.03 10.81
N TYR A 141 10.18 7.84 11.80
CA TYR A 141 10.14 9.28 11.69
C TYR A 141 10.99 9.88 12.80
N TYR A 142 11.96 10.69 12.40
CA TYR A 142 12.78 11.48 13.30
C TYR A 142 12.44 12.94 13.13
N TYR A 143 12.31 13.65 14.23
CA TYR A 143 12.13 15.10 14.22
C TYR A 143 12.77 15.70 15.47
N SER A 144 13.13 16.99 15.40
CA SER A 144 13.71 17.73 16.53
C SER A 144 13.04 19.07 16.83
N ASP A 145 12.06 19.46 16.01
CA ASP A 145 11.23 20.63 16.31
C ASP A 145 9.96 20.20 17.09
N ASP A 146 9.36 21.10 17.85
CA ASP A 146 8.07 20.88 18.50
C ASP A 146 6.89 21.42 17.67
N ASP A 147 7.17 22.12 16.58
CA ASP A 147 6.19 22.97 15.93
C ASP A 147 5.26 22.25 14.92
N ASP A 148 5.58 21.03 14.47
CA ASP A 148 4.72 20.28 13.52
C ASP A 148 4.25 18.90 14.02
N ASP A 149 3.00 18.83 14.49
CA ASP A 149 2.32 17.56 14.79
C ASP A 149 1.75 16.89 13.53
N LEU A 150 1.65 17.59 12.40
CA LEU A 150 0.93 17.11 11.24
C LEU A 150 1.68 15.97 10.54
N LEU A 151 2.96 16.16 10.21
CA LEU A 151 3.74 15.11 9.57
C LEU A 151 3.97 13.92 10.52
N LYS A 152 4.14 14.20 11.81
CA LYS A 152 4.18 13.19 12.87
C LYS A 152 2.92 12.33 12.92
N ASP A 153 1.75 12.95 12.95
CA ASP A 153 0.46 12.25 12.97
C ASP A 153 0.28 11.44 11.70
N PHE A 154 0.66 11.99 10.54
CA PHE A 154 0.67 11.29 9.28
C PHE A 154 1.55 10.04 9.32
N MET A 155 2.81 10.16 9.75
CA MET A 155 3.75 9.03 9.84
C MET A 155 3.26 7.96 10.81
N ASN A 156 2.66 8.36 11.94
CA ASN A 156 2.09 7.45 12.92
C ASN A 156 0.82 6.75 12.40
N GLN A 157 -0.12 7.48 11.79
CA GLN A 157 -1.42 6.93 11.39
C GLN A 157 -1.34 6.13 10.08
N THR A 158 -0.59 6.62 9.09
CA THR A 158 -0.51 6.03 7.74
C THR A 158 0.49 4.88 7.70
N PHE A 159 1.66 5.07 8.30
CA PHE A 159 2.76 4.10 8.22
C PHE A 159 2.98 3.31 9.51
N ASN A 160 2.27 3.64 10.60
CA ASN A 160 2.56 3.08 11.93
C ASN A 160 4.06 3.17 12.23
N ALA A 161 4.62 4.35 11.95
CA ALA A 161 6.05 4.60 12.07
C ALA A 161 6.48 4.61 13.54
N ASP A 162 7.68 4.10 13.80
CA ASP A 162 8.34 4.33 15.09
C ASP A 162 8.82 5.79 15.13
N ILE A 163 8.35 6.54 16.14
CA ILE A 163 8.59 7.98 16.26
C ILE A 163 9.77 8.24 17.21
N TYR A 164 10.75 9.02 16.75
CA TYR A 164 11.95 9.41 17.48
C TYR A 164 12.03 10.94 17.57
N LYS A 165 11.83 11.50 18.76
CA LYS A 165 12.04 12.93 19.03
C LYS A 165 13.41 13.12 19.68
N ASP A 166 14.32 13.82 19.01
CA ASP A 166 15.68 14.11 19.53
C ASP A 166 16.49 12.88 20.00
N ASP A 167 16.08 11.66 19.61
CA ASP A 167 16.67 10.40 20.07
C ASP A 167 17.33 9.65 18.91
N MET A 168 18.41 10.27 18.40
CA MET A 168 19.16 9.73 17.27
C MET A 168 19.84 8.39 17.60
N ASP A 169 20.27 8.19 18.84
CA ASP A 169 20.94 6.94 19.26
C ASP A 169 19.99 5.74 19.19
N SER A 170 18.74 5.91 19.66
CA SER A 170 17.72 4.87 19.55
C SER A 170 17.33 4.60 18.11
N LEU A 171 17.16 5.65 17.28
CA LEU A 171 16.90 5.48 15.85
C LEU A 171 18.02 4.66 15.20
N MET A 172 19.27 5.06 15.40
CA MET A 172 20.44 4.43 14.78
C MET A 172 20.69 3.01 15.27
N SER A 173 20.19 2.65 16.46
CA SER A 173 20.22 1.27 16.96
C SER A 173 19.16 0.38 16.29
N ASN A 174 18.13 0.98 15.71
CA ASN A 174 17.00 0.30 15.07
C ASN A 174 16.94 0.50 13.55
N ILE A 175 17.82 1.34 12.97
CA ILE A 175 17.70 1.82 11.58
C ILE A 175 17.61 0.71 10.53
N SER A 176 18.29 -0.42 10.77
CA SER A 176 18.25 -1.59 9.88
C SER A 176 16.89 -2.30 9.82
N LYS A 177 15.95 -1.96 10.70
CA LYS A 177 14.58 -2.50 10.71
C LYS A 177 13.67 -1.77 9.73
N TYR A 178 14.00 -0.55 9.33
CA TYR A 178 13.13 0.32 8.56
C TYR A 178 13.40 0.20 7.07
N GLN A 179 12.35 0.30 6.27
CA GLN A 179 12.44 0.47 4.81
C GLN A 179 12.22 1.93 4.42
N PHE A 180 11.56 2.69 5.29
CA PHE A 180 11.28 4.10 5.11
C PHE A 180 11.74 4.89 6.32
N LEU A 181 12.57 5.89 6.10
CA LEU A 181 13.02 6.82 7.11
C LEU A 181 12.70 8.24 6.65
N VAL A 182 11.96 8.97 7.47
CA VAL A 182 11.75 10.41 7.32
C VAL A 182 12.52 11.10 8.44
N MET A 183 13.35 12.08 8.08
CA MET A 183 14.09 12.91 9.02
C MET A 183 13.73 14.38 8.79
N GLU A 184 13.01 14.96 9.71
CA GLU A 184 12.61 16.35 9.66
C GLU A 184 13.51 17.22 10.53
N HIS A 185 14.05 18.28 9.91
CA HIS A 185 14.95 19.26 10.55
C HIS A 185 15.99 18.64 11.47
N PRO A 186 16.72 17.58 11.09
CA PRO A 186 17.46 16.81 12.06
C PRO A 186 18.57 17.65 12.67
N ASN A 187 18.38 18.08 13.92
CA ASN A 187 19.37 18.87 14.64
C ASN A 187 20.50 17.94 15.12
N LEU A 188 21.53 17.75 14.29
CA LEU A 188 22.68 16.92 14.62
C LEU A 188 23.86 17.83 15.00
N PRO A 189 24.19 17.99 16.28
CA PRO A 189 25.49 18.55 16.65
C PRO A 189 26.62 17.80 15.93
N THR A 190 27.73 18.48 15.62
CA THR A 190 28.88 17.88 14.90
C THR A 190 29.31 16.52 15.47
N SER A 191 29.26 16.34 16.79
CA SER A 191 29.56 15.06 17.44
C SER A 191 28.55 13.95 17.08
N VAL A 192 27.25 14.25 17.12
CA VAL A 192 26.16 13.32 16.79
C VAL A 192 26.22 12.96 15.30
N TYR A 193 26.38 13.98 14.44
CA TYR A 193 26.56 13.79 13.01
C TYR A 193 27.76 12.89 12.70
N ASN A 194 28.95 13.17 13.24
CA ASN A 194 30.14 12.36 12.98
C ASN A 194 29.98 10.92 13.50
N THR A 195 29.22 10.72 14.57
CA THR A 195 28.96 9.40 15.15
C THR A 195 28.03 8.56 14.26
N HIS A 196 27.01 9.18 13.67
CA HIS A 196 25.92 8.46 13.01
C HIS A 196 25.91 8.56 11.48
N LYS A 197 26.69 9.47 10.88
CA LYS A 197 26.80 9.64 9.42
C LYS A 197 26.95 8.30 8.69
N GLY A 198 27.94 7.51 9.08
CA GLY A 198 28.21 6.23 8.41
C GLY A 198 27.03 5.27 8.44
N LYS A 199 26.21 5.26 9.51
CA LYS A 199 25.01 4.41 9.60
C LYS A 199 23.88 4.90 8.69
N LEU A 200 23.69 6.22 8.57
CA LEU A 200 22.73 6.81 7.64
C LEU A 200 23.11 6.56 6.18
N GLU A 201 24.40 6.65 5.89
CA GLU A 201 24.96 6.32 4.58
C GLU A 201 24.82 4.83 4.28
N ASP A 202 25.16 3.95 5.24
CA ASP A 202 24.98 2.50 5.10
C ASP A 202 23.51 2.12 4.89
N TYR A 203 22.59 2.78 5.61
CA TYR A 203 21.15 2.62 5.44
C TYR A 203 20.73 2.93 4.00
N SER A 204 21.16 4.08 3.48
CA SER A 204 20.81 4.52 2.13
C SER A 204 21.52 3.66 1.07
N HIS A 205 22.77 3.25 1.31
CA HIS A 205 23.59 2.52 0.35
C HIS A 205 23.13 1.07 0.14
N ASN A 206 22.83 0.34 1.21
CA ASN A 206 22.74 -1.12 1.17
C ASN A 206 21.35 -1.66 0.80
N GLY A 207 20.29 -0.85 0.92
CA GLY A 207 18.92 -1.32 0.68
C GLY A 207 18.38 -0.85 -0.66
N SER A 208 18.18 -1.77 -1.61
CA SER A 208 17.44 -1.47 -2.85
C SER A 208 15.99 -1.01 -2.61
N LEU A 209 15.50 -1.22 -1.38
CA LEU A 209 14.16 -0.86 -0.91
C LEU A 209 14.20 0.19 0.21
N ASN A 210 15.38 0.71 0.56
CA ASN A 210 15.52 1.72 1.60
C ASN A 210 15.29 3.10 1.01
N PHE A 211 14.47 3.86 1.70
CA PHE A 211 14.02 5.15 1.26
C PHE A 211 14.22 6.19 2.36
N LEU A 212 15.02 7.21 2.08
CA LEU A 212 15.29 8.33 2.99
C LEU A 212 14.63 9.59 2.45
N MET A 213 13.69 10.15 3.21
CA MET A 213 13.27 11.55 3.04
C MET A 213 13.91 12.38 4.13
N ILE A 214 14.48 13.51 3.76
CA ILE A 214 15.12 14.41 4.70
C ILE A 214 14.77 15.86 4.39
N SER A 215 14.52 16.65 5.43
CA SER A 215 14.39 18.10 5.32
C SER A 215 15.36 18.84 6.23
N GLY A 216 15.46 20.14 6.04
CA GLY A 216 16.21 21.01 6.94
C GLY A 216 17.74 20.96 6.80
N GLU A 217 18.42 21.53 7.80
CA GLU A 217 19.86 21.44 7.94
C GLU A 217 20.25 20.25 8.82
N LEU A 218 21.41 19.66 8.53
CA LEU A 218 21.92 18.54 9.32
C LEU A 218 22.57 18.99 10.62
N VAL A 219 23.32 20.08 10.58
CA VAL A 219 24.08 20.61 11.72
C VAL A 219 24.06 22.13 11.63
N THR A 220 24.16 22.83 12.76
CA THR A 220 24.21 24.32 12.80
C THR A 220 25.41 24.95 12.06
N ALA A 221 26.34 24.12 11.57
CA ALA A 221 27.43 24.51 10.68
C ALA A 221 27.07 24.16 9.23
N GLN A 222 27.13 25.15 8.35
CA GLN A 222 26.93 25.01 6.90
C GLN A 222 27.92 23.99 6.29
N ASP A 223 27.56 23.42 5.13
CA ASP A 223 28.43 22.59 4.29
C ASP A 223 28.74 21.18 4.80
N LYS A 224 27.73 20.45 5.29
CA LYS A 224 27.85 19.02 5.59
C LYS A 224 27.33 18.16 4.45
N GLU A 225 28.15 17.20 4.04
CA GLU A 225 27.82 16.19 3.05
C GLU A 225 27.25 14.95 3.73
N LEU A 226 26.02 14.58 3.37
CA LEU A 226 25.40 13.33 3.76
C LEU A 226 24.82 12.67 2.52
N VAL A 227 25.01 11.35 2.39
CA VAL A 227 24.44 10.55 1.30
C VAL A 227 24.69 11.13 -0.09
N GLY A 228 25.87 11.72 -0.32
CA GLY A 228 26.31 12.24 -1.62
C GLY A 228 25.85 13.66 -1.96
N ALA A 229 25.26 14.38 -1.01
CA ALA A 229 24.81 15.76 -1.21
C ALA A 229 25.22 16.66 -0.04
N THR A 230 25.56 17.91 -0.34
CA THR A 230 25.87 18.94 0.66
C THR A 230 24.62 19.71 1.05
N PHE A 231 24.32 19.78 2.34
CA PHE A 231 23.15 20.46 2.91
C PHE A 231 23.52 21.87 3.39
N ARG A 232 22.65 22.83 3.10
CA ARG A 232 22.86 24.24 3.42
C ARG A 232 21.57 24.91 3.88
N LYS A 233 21.73 25.85 4.81
CA LYS A 233 20.71 26.80 5.24
C LYS A 233 21.15 28.21 4.93
N LEU A 234 20.23 29.00 4.38
CA LEU A 234 20.33 30.45 4.41
C LEU A 234 19.31 30.97 5.41
N SER A 235 19.72 31.95 6.22
CA SER A 235 18.85 32.57 7.24
C SER A 235 18.52 34.01 6.85
N GLY A 236 17.31 34.48 7.24
CA GLY A 236 16.85 35.86 7.01
C GLY A 236 16.17 36.13 5.66
N GLN A 237 15.81 35.08 4.92
CA GLN A 237 15.16 35.16 3.62
C GLN A 237 13.69 35.51 3.80
N SER A 238 13.21 36.45 2.99
CA SER A 238 11.79 36.78 2.89
C SER A 238 10.99 35.66 2.23
N SER A 239 9.67 35.63 2.42
CA SER A 239 8.80 34.63 1.80
C SER A 239 8.91 34.59 0.27
N SER A 240 9.17 35.73 -0.38
CA SER A 240 9.38 35.78 -1.84
C SER A 240 10.68 35.11 -2.28
N GLN A 241 11.70 35.09 -1.41
CA GLN A 241 12.96 34.38 -1.63
C GLN A 241 12.81 32.89 -1.35
N ARG A 242 11.95 32.51 -0.40
CA ARG A 242 11.63 31.10 -0.10
C ARG A 242 10.61 30.48 -1.05
N THR A 243 10.23 31.19 -2.10
CA THR A 243 9.32 30.68 -3.13
C THR A 243 10.10 29.77 -4.08
N ALA A 244 9.73 28.49 -4.12
CA ALA A 244 10.30 27.52 -5.04
C ALA A 244 9.35 27.24 -6.21
N ILE A 245 9.92 26.95 -7.37
CA ILE A 245 9.23 26.61 -8.61
C ILE A 245 9.64 25.20 -9.03
N VAL A 246 8.66 24.38 -9.39
CA VAL A 246 8.88 23.02 -9.91
C VAL A 246 9.40 23.11 -11.34
N ASN A 247 10.63 22.63 -11.53
CA ASN A 247 11.33 22.68 -12.81
C ASN A 247 11.19 21.37 -13.60
N ASN A 248 11.12 20.24 -12.90
CA ASN A 248 11.05 18.92 -13.53
C ASN A 248 9.99 18.04 -12.84
N THR A 249 9.26 17.26 -13.62
CA THR A 249 8.37 16.22 -13.10
C THR A 249 9.17 15.09 -12.49
N ASP A 250 8.62 14.41 -11.48
CA ASP A 250 9.20 13.19 -10.96
C ASP A 250 8.23 12.00 -11.06
N ILE A 251 8.79 10.78 -11.12
CA ILE A 251 8.00 9.58 -11.32
C ILE A 251 7.21 9.18 -10.08
N TYR A 252 7.64 9.63 -8.90
CA TYR A 252 6.97 9.35 -7.63
C TYR A 252 6.32 10.59 -7.01
N LEU A 253 6.81 11.79 -7.33
CA LEU A 253 6.30 13.06 -6.81
C LEU A 253 5.38 13.74 -7.84
N SER A 254 4.08 13.78 -7.53
CA SER A 254 3.02 14.32 -8.39
C SER A 254 2.98 15.86 -8.40
N LEU A 255 4.07 16.50 -8.81
CA LEU A 255 4.15 17.95 -8.97
C LEU A 255 4.13 18.37 -10.44
N ALA A 256 3.37 19.43 -10.75
CA ALA A 256 3.31 19.98 -12.10
C ALA A 256 4.45 20.99 -12.34
N VAL A 257 5.08 20.94 -13.51
CA VAL A 257 6.09 21.94 -13.90
C VAL A 257 5.49 23.34 -13.90
N GLY A 258 6.19 24.30 -13.30
CA GLY A 258 5.74 25.68 -13.11
C GLY A 258 4.90 25.90 -11.85
N GLN A 259 4.56 24.85 -11.10
CA GLN A 259 3.90 24.97 -9.81
C GLN A 259 4.82 25.67 -8.81
N SER A 260 4.25 26.54 -8.00
CA SER A 260 4.97 27.33 -6.99
C SER A 260 4.58 26.87 -5.58
N MET A 261 5.54 26.94 -4.66
CA MET A 261 5.35 26.69 -3.24
C MET A 261 6.24 27.62 -2.41
N VAL A 262 5.83 27.96 -1.19
CA VAL A 262 6.65 28.77 -0.28
C VAL A 262 7.00 27.93 0.93
N PHE A 263 8.29 27.70 1.15
CA PHE A 263 8.79 27.03 2.34
C PHE A 263 8.91 28.02 3.50
N ASP A 264 8.74 27.53 4.73
CA ASP A 264 8.95 28.34 5.93
C ASP A 264 10.41 28.67 6.16
N GLN A 265 11.29 27.75 5.79
CA GLN A 265 12.74 27.92 5.85
C GLN A 265 13.39 27.85 4.48
N TYR A 266 14.63 28.35 4.40
CA TYR A 266 15.44 28.31 3.19
C TYR A 266 16.56 27.27 3.33
N TYR A 267 16.26 26.03 2.97
CA TYR A 267 17.23 24.95 2.94
C TYR A 267 17.40 24.45 1.51
N TYR A 268 18.62 24.07 1.15
CA TYR A 268 18.90 23.52 -0.15
C TYR A 268 20.03 22.52 -0.11
N VAL A 269 20.07 21.69 -1.15
CA VAL A 269 21.13 20.70 -1.36
C VAL A 269 21.93 20.99 -2.62
N GLN A 270 23.19 20.60 -2.62
CA GLN A 270 24.04 20.60 -3.80
C GLN A 270 24.59 19.20 -4.03
N ASN A 271 24.62 18.76 -5.29
CA ASN A 271 25.23 17.49 -5.63
C ASN A 271 26.74 17.56 -5.35
N ASP A 272 27.23 16.71 -4.45
CA ASP A 272 28.65 16.60 -4.18
C ASP A 272 29.24 15.42 -4.97
N THR A 273 29.76 15.73 -6.15
CA THR A 273 30.42 14.71 -7.00
C THR A 273 31.74 14.19 -6.40
N SER A 274 32.25 14.85 -5.35
CA SER A 274 33.46 14.41 -4.63
C SER A 274 33.16 13.49 -3.45
N ALA A 275 31.88 13.34 -3.08
CA ALA A 275 31.45 12.39 -2.07
C ALA A 275 31.82 10.95 -2.45
N SER A 276 32.00 10.10 -1.45
CA SER A 276 32.38 8.70 -1.63
C SER A 276 31.47 7.78 -0.83
N PRO A 277 30.53 7.07 -1.47
CA PRO A 277 30.19 7.14 -2.89
C PRO A 277 29.52 8.46 -3.30
N PRO A 278 29.62 8.88 -4.58
CA PRO A 278 28.90 10.04 -5.06
C PRO A 278 27.41 9.73 -5.21
N SER A 279 26.57 10.76 -5.21
CA SER A 279 25.17 10.60 -5.63
C SER A 279 25.08 10.12 -7.09
N VAL A 280 24.05 9.34 -7.40
CA VAL A 280 23.74 8.90 -8.77
C VAL A 280 22.38 9.43 -9.19
N ASP A 281 22.22 9.79 -10.47
CA ASP A 281 20.95 10.30 -11.01
C ASP A 281 20.36 11.48 -10.20
N PHE A 282 21.23 12.44 -9.83
CA PHE A 282 20.82 13.62 -9.08
C PHE A 282 19.88 14.49 -9.92
N LYS A 283 18.62 14.52 -9.50
CA LYS A 283 17.52 15.17 -10.20
C LYS A 283 16.97 16.32 -9.37
N ILE A 284 17.07 17.51 -9.95
CA ILE A 284 16.52 18.73 -9.38
C ILE A 284 15.03 18.78 -9.75
N ILE A 285 14.17 18.79 -8.74
CA ILE A 285 12.71 18.80 -8.93
C ILE A 285 12.19 20.23 -8.85
N ALA A 286 12.60 20.99 -7.83
CA ALA A 286 12.23 22.39 -7.65
C ALA A 286 13.43 23.24 -7.20
N THR A 287 13.49 24.48 -7.66
CA THR A 287 14.50 25.47 -7.21
C THR A 287 13.86 26.72 -6.67
N TYR A 288 14.56 27.43 -5.80
CA TYR A 288 14.16 28.78 -5.40
C TYR A 288 14.21 29.74 -6.58
N ASN A 289 13.14 30.49 -6.77
CA ASN A 289 12.90 31.34 -7.94
C ASN A 289 13.93 32.47 -8.14
N GLN A 290 14.74 32.79 -7.12
CA GLN A 290 15.69 33.90 -7.14
C GLN A 290 17.16 33.49 -7.24
N THR A 291 17.53 32.24 -6.94
CA THR A 291 18.94 31.82 -6.84
C THR A 291 19.27 30.51 -7.54
N ASP A 292 18.27 29.82 -8.10
CA ASP A 292 18.39 28.45 -8.66
C ASP A 292 18.87 27.39 -7.65
N ASP A 293 18.85 27.68 -6.34
CA ASP A 293 19.19 26.71 -5.30
C ASP A 293 18.14 25.59 -5.23
N ASN A 294 18.57 24.34 -5.02
CA ASN A 294 17.70 23.16 -5.09
C ASN A 294 16.86 22.99 -3.82
N ALA A 295 15.60 23.42 -3.89
CA ALA A 295 14.63 23.32 -2.79
C ALA A 295 14.02 21.91 -2.67
N ILE A 296 13.86 21.19 -3.79
CA ILE A 296 13.47 19.77 -3.79
C ILE A 296 14.38 19.03 -4.77
N ALA A 297 14.97 17.92 -4.32
CA ALA A 297 15.81 17.07 -5.15
C ALA A 297 15.63 15.59 -4.81
N ARG A 298 15.89 14.73 -5.79
CA ARG A 298 15.95 13.27 -5.65
C ARG A 298 17.27 12.77 -6.20
N TRP A 299 17.88 11.80 -5.55
CA TRP A 299 19.02 11.08 -6.09
C TRP A 299 19.06 9.64 -5.57
N GLY A 300 19.84 8.80 -6.23
CA GLY A 300 20.23 7.51 -5.69
C GLY A 300 21.52 7.62 -4.89
N TYR A 301 21.66 6.80 -3.86
CA TYR A 301 22.91 6.64 -3.11
C TYR A 301 23.12 5.15 -2.86
N GLY A 302 24.10 4.54 -3.52
CA GLY A 302 24.16 3.08 -3.61
C GLY A 302 22.91 2.51 -4.27
N ASN A 303 22.20 1.64 -3.58
CA ASN A 303 20.95 1.03 -4.06
C ASN A 303 19.69 1.75 -3.56
N GLY A 304 19.79 2.66 -2.58
CA GLY A 304 18.63 3.37 -2.04
C GLY A 304 18.31 4.65 -2.81
N THR A 305 17.15 5.23 -2.49
CA THR A 305 16.70 6.52 -3.01
C THR A 305 16.60 7.54 -1.88
N VAL A 306 17.09 8.75 -2.13
CA VAL A 306 17.04 9.88 -1.20
C VAL A 306 16.21 10.99 -1.81
N TYR A 307 15.31 11.56 -1.01
CA TYR A 307 14.63 12.82 -1.32
C TYR A 307 15.03 13.86 -0.29
N PHE A 308 15.26 15.05 -0.82
CA PHE A 308 15.36 16.25 -0.04
C PHE A 308 14.16 17.15 -0.31
N PHE A 309 13.60 17.67 0.76
CA PHE A 309 12.67 18.80 0.75
C PHE A 309 13.29 19.90 1.59
N SER A 310 13.20 21.17 1.19
CA SER A 310 13.71 22.25 2.03
C SER A 310 13.09 22.17 3.42
N ASP A 311 11.77 22.17 3.45
CA ASP A 311 10.96 22.11 4.66
C ASP A 311 9.75 21.22 4.38
N PHE A 312 9.18 20.61 5.41
CA PHE A 312 7.85 19.99 5.29
C PHE A 312 6.73 20.98 5.61
N ASP A 313 7.04 22.07 6.32
CA ASP A 313 6.16 23.22 6.49
C ASP A 313 6.15 24.07 5.20
N VAL A 314 5.10 23.87 4.41
CA VAL A 314 4.96 24.47 3.07
C VAL A 314 3.59 25.10 2.88
N ASP A 315 3.57 26.40 2.61
CA ASP A 315 2.42 27.08 2.04
C ASP A 315 2.30 26.68 0.56
N PHE A 316 1.46 25.67 0.31
CA PHE A 316 1.28 25.07 -1.00
C PHE A 316 0.07 25.68 -1.73
N PHE A 317 0.33 26.50 -2.75
CA PHE A 317 -0.70 27.32 -3.40
C PHE A 317 -1.77 26.52 -4.19
N SER A 318 -1.64 25.21 -4.36
CA SER A 318 -2.48 24.43 -5.30
C SER A 318 -2.79 22.98 -4.90
N GLY A 319 -2.75 22.64 -3.61
CA GLY A 319 -3.05 21.29 -3.14
C GLY A 319 -2.68 21.03 -1.68
N ASP A 320 -2.61 19.75 -1.31
CA ASP A 320 -2.13 19.29 -0.01
C ASP A 320 -0.73 18.69 -0.18
N PHE A 321 0.29 19.34 0.38
CA PHE A 321 1.68 18.89 0.29
C PHE A 321 1.88 17.51 0.98
N ILE A 322 1.04 17.19 1.95
CA ILE A 322 1.10 15.93 2.69
C ILE A 322 0.58 14.78 1.83
N GLU A 323 -0.47 15.02 1.03
CA GLU A 323 -0.92 14.06 0.02
C GLU A 323 0.21 13.77 -0.99
N VAL A 324 1.01 14.78 -1.34
CA VAL A 324 2.17 14.62 -2.22
C VAL A 324 3.27 13.79 -1.56
N VAL A 325 3.63 14.06 -0.30
CA VAL A 325 4.60 13.25 0.47
C VAL A 325 4.08 11.82 0.66
N GLU A 326 2.79 11.66 0.92
CA GLU A 326 2.12 10.37 1.08
C GLU A 326 2.19 9.52 -0.16
N ASP A 327 1.85 10.08 -1.33
CA ASP A 327 1.90 9.37 -2.59
C ASP A 327 3.32 8.91 -2.94
N VAL A 328 4.35 9.72 -2.66
CA VAL A 328 5.76 9.33 -2.86
C VAL A 328 6.13 8.18 -1.94
N ALA A 329 5.88 8.32 -0.64
CA ALA A 329 6.22 7.30 0.34
C ALA A 329 5.51 5.97 0.02
N LYS A 330 4.22 6.03 -0.34
CA LYS A 330 3.45 4.88 -0.80
C LYS A 330 4.06 4.24 -2.05
N ALA A 331 4.41 5.03 -3.07
CA ALA A 331 4.94 4.51 -4.32
C ALA A 331 6.32 3.84 -4.17
N LEU A 332 7.13 4.30 -3.21
CA LEU A 332 8.53 3.90 -3.07
C LEU A 332 8.76 2.73 -2.12
N ILE A 333 7.92 2.60 -1.10
CA ILE A 333 8.07 1.51 -0.16
C ILE A 333 7.60 0.22 -0.85
N SER A 334 8.40 -0.84 -0.78
CA SER A 334 7.97 -2.20 -1.15
C SER A 334 7.53 -2.92 0.10
N GLY A 335 6.44 -2.43 0.70
CA GLY A 335 5.92 -3.00 1.92
C GLY A 335 5.28 -4.35 1.64
N THR A 336 5.30 -5.18 2.67
CA THR A 336 4.68 -6.50 2.64
C THR A 336 3.22 -6.37 3.00
N CYS A 337 2.35 -7.03 2.26
CA CYS A 337 0.95 -7.10 2.63
C CYS A 337 0.76 -8.21 3.65
N THR A 338 -0.03 -7.95 4.71
CA THR A 338 -0.40 -9.01 5.65
C THR A 338 -1.10 -10.13 4.91
N ALA A 339 -0.89 -11.37 5.39
CA ALA A 339 -1.68 -12.51 4.94
C ALA A 339 -3.18 -12.20 5.11
N VAL A 340 -3.97 -12.59 4.11
CA VAL A 340 -5.42 -12.41 4.14
C VAL A 340 -6.01 -13.33 5.19
N ASN A 341 -6.62 -12.75 6.24
CA ASN A 341 -7.30 -13.54 7.25
C ASN A 341 -8.76 -13.81 6.85
N GLU A 342 -8.99 -14.95 6.21
CA GLU A 342 -10.31 -15.40 5.74
C GLU A 342 -11.32 -15.62 6.89
N THR A 343 -10.84 -15.82 8.13
CA THR A 343 -11.72 -16.09 9.28
C THR A 343 -12.44 -14.86 9.80
N LEU A 344 -11.94 -13.64 9.53
CA LEU A 344 -12.56 -12.39 9.98
C LEU A 344 -13.97 -12.18 9.40
N ALA A 345 -14.22 -12.71 8.21
CA ALA A 345 -15.53 -12.64 7.57
C ALA A 345 -16.55 -13.65 8.13
N ASN A 346 -16.10 -14.63 8.93
CA ASN A 346 -16.89 -15.77 9.42
C ASN A 346 -17.90 -16.32 8.38
N PRO A 347 -17.44 -16.64 7.16
CA PRO A 347 -18.34 -16.96 6.06
C PRO A 347 -19.06 -18.29 6.33
N LYS A 348 -20.37 -18.35 6.09
CA LYS A 348 -21.11 -19.62 6.12
C LYS A 348 -20.63 -20.56 5.01
N ASN A 349 -20.41 -19.99 3.83
CA ASN A 349 -19.92 -20.66 2.63
C ASN A 349 -18.81 -19.80 2.03
N LEU A 350 -17.70 -20.40 1.61
CA LEU A 350 -16.58 -19.71 0.98
C LEU A 350 -16.12 -20.50 -0.24
N VAL A 351 -15.94 -19.82 -1.37
CA VAL A 351 -15.31 -20.38 -2.57
C VAL A 351 -14.13 -19.53 -3.01
N LYS A 352 -13.18 -20.19 -3.67
CA LYS A 352 -11.95 -19.60 -4.20
C LYS A 352 -11.86 -19.82 -5.70
N ALA A 353 -11.50 -18.78 -6.45
CA ALA A 353 -11.03 -18.88 -7.82
C ALA A 353 -9.62 -18.29 -7.95
N GLU A 354 -8.76 -18.95 -8.72
CA GLU A 354 -7.38 -18.51 -8.95
C GLU A 354 -7.14 -18.29 -10.45
N ARG A 355 -6.30 -17.30 -10.77
CA ARG A 355 -5.80 -17.00 -12.12
C ARG A 355 -4.33 -16.59 -12.05
N TYR A 356 -3.62 -16.79 -13.14
CA TYR A 356 -2.22 -16.38 -13.28
C TYR A 356 -2.15 -15.20 -14.25
N LEU A 357 -1.34 -14.20 -13.90
CA LEU A 357 -1.09 -12.98 -14.66
C LEU A 357 0.41 -12.67 -14.65
N ASN A 358 0.87 -11.82 -15.55
CA ASN A 358 2.23 -11.30 -15.50
C ASN A 358 2.25 -9.93 -14.78
N TYR A 359 3.21 -9.71 -13.88
CA TYR A 359 3.45 -8.41 -13.25
C TYR A 359 4.95 -8.20 -13.09
N ASN A 360 5.49 -7.09 -13.60
CA ASN A 360 6.94 -6.80 -13.59
C ASN A 360 7.83 -7.95 -14.09
N SER A 361 7.37 -8.67 -15.12
CA SER A 361 8.05 -9.85 -15.70
C SER A 361 8.04 -11.11 -14.83
N GLU A 362 7.31 -11.11 -13.71
CA GLU A 362 7.09 -12.27 -12.85
C GLU A 362 5.65 -12.80 -13.01
N ILE A 363 5.46 -14.09 -12.77
CA ILE A 363 4.13 -14.69 -12.73
C ILE A 363 3.52 -14.44 -11.34
N VAL A 364 2.33 -13.84 -11.32
CA VAL A 364 1.57 -13.58 -10.09
C VAL A 364 0.27 -14.35 -10.10
N ARG A 365 -0.16 -14.82 -8.92
CA ARG A 365 -1.41 -15.55 -8.74
C ARG A 365 -2.47 -14.61 -8.16
N MET A 366 -3.46 -14.26 -8.96
CA MET A 366 -4.66 -13.57 -8.50
C MET A 366 -5.59 -14.56 -7.81
N VAL A 367 -6.00 -14.24 -6.58
CA VAL A 367 -6.95 -15.02 -5.78
C VAL A 367 -8.23 -14.21 -5.59
N VAL A 368 -9.37 -14.84 -5.88
CA VAL A 368 -10.70 -14.27 -5.69
C VAL A 368 -11.49 -15.14 -4.72
N TYR A 369 -11.77 -14.60 -3.54
CA TYR A 369 -12.72 -15.17 -2.59
C TYR A 369 -14.11 -14.63 -2.83
N VAL A 370 -15.11 -15.51 -2.74
CA VAL A 370 -16.54 -15.15 -2.76
C VAL A 370 -17.24 -15.90 -1.64
N TRP A 371 -18.08 -15.22 -0.87
CA TRP A 371 -18.80 -15.79 0.27
C TRP A 371 -20.17 -15.17 0.51
N GLU A 372 -21.01 -15.87 1.26
CA GLU A 372 -22.29 -15.38 1.78
C GLU A 372 -22.08 -14.53 3.04
#